data_AF-A0A401SDG1-F1
#
_entry.id   AF-A0A401SDG1-F1
#
_cell.length_a   1.000
_cell.length_b   1.000
_cell.length_c   1.000
_cell.angle_alpha   90.00
_cell.angle_beta   90.00
_cell.angle_gamma   90.00
#
_symmetry.space_group_name_H-M   'P 1'
#
loop_
_entity.id
_entity.type
_entity.pdbx_description
1 polymer ?
#
loop_
_entity_poly.entity_id
_entity_poly.type
_entity_poly.pdbx_seq_one_letter_code
_entity_poly.pdbx_strand_id
1 'polypeptide(L)'
;QWSICLAAVLLVPVACILLNFLNQQESEVVKNKLDIFLQNFDKVQKSFPNQDEQIWKKSRIMLQKHINMTVHSEPSILMFAAAWNANETMHCLTDRIAEAYASAFNSKFLKIEGSSKKFLNSDKVKLDLDNQLTSWFGAGSKSAVIHHFQDLPPPSTLLFYKYCDHENAAFKDVSLLITVLVDEEKLDPNLSFSLLEERVYDFLVTKFSISSQTGQYNNLDIDKFSGLWSRIAHAILPVLPEKDIEKNGCKHQ
;
A
#
# COMPACT_ATOMS: atom_id res chain seq x y z
N GLN A 1 6.02 57.97 -14.47
CA GLN A 1 6.03 56.79 -15.37
C GLN A 1 7.36 56.02 -15.32
N TRP A 2 8.54 56.68 -15.39
CA TRP A 2 9.85 56.01 -15.33
C TRP A 2 10.15 55.19 -14.05
N SER A 3 9.75 55.68 -12.86
CA SER A 3 10.00 54.96 -11.60
C SER A 3 9.24 53.63 -11.48
N ILE A 4 8.10 53.50 -12.17
CA ILE A 4 7.29 52.27 -12.18
C ILE A 4 7.95 51.22 -13.07
N CYS A 5 8.54 51.63 -14.20
CA CYS A 5 9.30 50.74 -15.09
C CYS A 5 10.58 50.22 -14.42
N LEU A 6 11.30 51.05 -13.67
CA LEU A 6 12.51 50.65 -12.93
C LEU A 6 12.22 49.65 -11.81
N ALA A 7 11.12 49.84 -11.07
CA ALA A 7 10.70 48.89 -10.04
C ALA A 7 10.30 47.53 -10.64
N ALA A 8 9.58 47.53 -11.77
CA ALA A 8 9.21 46.30 -12.48
C ALA A 8 10.41 45.53 -13.02
N VAL A 9 11.44 46.23 -13.53
CA VAL A 9 12.67 45.62 -14.06
C VAL A 9 13.50 44.94 -12.96
N LEU A 10 13.43 45.39 -11.71
CA LEU A 10 14.10 44.75 -10.57
C LEU A 10 13.25 43.66 -9.90
N LEU A 11 11.92 43.82 -9.85
CA LEU A 11 11.01 42.86 -9.23
C LEU A 11 10.92 41.54 -10.00
N VAL A 12 10.92 41.58 -11.34
CA VAL A 12 10.85 40.38 -12.19
C VAL A 12 12.04 39.43 -11.98
N PRO A 13 13.32 39.87 -12.06
CA PRO A 13 14.45 38.96 -11.84
C PRO A 13 14.51 38.45 -10.40
N VAL A 14 14.13 39.26 -9.41
CA VAL A 14 14.03 38.79 -8.01
C VAL A 14 12.96 37.70 -7.89
N ALA A 15 11.78 37.89 -8.49
CA ALA A 15 10.73 36.87 -8.51
C ALA A 15 11.18 35.61 -9.25
N CYS A 16 11.88 35.72 -10.38
CA CYS A 16 12.44 34.58 -11.09
C CYS A 16 13.51 33.82 -10.28
N ILE A 17 14.39 34.53 -9.57
CA ILE A 17 15.40 33.93 -8.68
C ILE A 17 14.70 33.18 -7.54
N LEU A 18 13.67 33.78 -6.92
CA LEU A 18 12.89 33.17 -5.85
C LEU A 18 12.16 31.91 -6.33
N LEU A 19 11.51 31.96 -7.50
CA LEU A 19 10.84 30.79 -8.09
C LEU A 19 11.83 29.65 -8.41
N ASN A 20 13.00 29.98 -8.97
CA ASN A 20 14.04 28.97 -9.23
C ASN A 20 14.59 28.36 -7.94
N PHE A 21 14.78 29.17 -6.89
CA PHE A 21 15.23 28.68 -5.58
C PHE A 21 14.20 27.74 -4.94
N LEU A 22 12.90 28.09 -5.00
CA LEU A 22 11.82 27.23 -4.50
C LEU A 22 11.75 25.89 -5.26
N ASN A 23 11.83 25.92 -6.59
CA ASN A 23 11.86 24.70 -7.41
C ASN A 23 13.08 23.82 -7.10
N GLN A 24 14.25 24.43 -6.89
CA GLN A 24 15.46 23.70 -6.55
C GLN A 24 15.33 23.02 -5.18
N GLN A 25 14.77 23.72 -4.19
CA GLN A 25 14.54 23.18 -2.85
C GLN A 25 13.53 22.01 -2.88
N GLU A 26 12.43 22.13 -3.64
CA GLU A 26 11.46 21.04 -3.81
C GLU A 26 12.08 19.81 -4.48
N SER A 27 12.87 20.01 -5.53
CA SER A 27 13.59 18.93 -6.21
C SER A 27 14.60 18.23 -5.29
N GLU A 28 15.29 18.98 -4.43
CA GLU A 28 16.25 18.42 -3.46
C GLU A 28 15.54 17.60 -2.38
N VAL A 29 14.39 18.07 -1.88
CA VAL A 29 13.57 17.34 -0.91
C VAL A 29 13.08 16.03 -1.51
N VAL A 30 12.49 16.03 -2.71
CA VAL A 30 12.01 14.80 -3.37
C VAL A 30 13.15 13.81 -3.58
N LYS A 31 14.32 14.29 -4.04
CA LYS A 31 15.51 13.45 -4.20
C LYS A 31 15.94 12.80 -2.90
N ASN A 32 15.99 13.56 -1.80
CA ASN A 32 16.36 13.02 -0.48
C ASN A 32 15.37 11.94 -0.01
N LYS A 33 14.05 12.17 -0.15
CA LYS A 33 13.04 11.16 0.18
C LYS A 33 13.25 9.88 -0.62
N LEU A 34 13.52 10.01 -1.92
CA LEU A 34 13.78 8.88 -2.79
C LEU A 34 15.04 8.12 -2.39
N ASP A 35 16.14 8.81 -2.06
CA ASP A 35 17.38 8.18 -1.64
C ASP A 35 17.19 7.39 -0.33
N ILE A 36 16.45 7.94 0.65
CA ILE A 36 16.11 7.24 1.89
C ILE A 36 15.30 5.98 1.60
N PHE A 37 14.27 6.08 0.75
CA PHE A 37 13.45 4.93 0.35
C PHE A 37 14.31 3.85 -0.31
N LEU A 38 15.09 4.20 -1.33
CA LEU A 38 15.89 3.24 -2.09
C LEU A 38 16.91 2.53 -1.21
N GLN A 39 17.60 3.26 -0.33
CA GLN A 39 18.56 2.67 0.61
C GLN A 39 17.89 1.68 1.57
N ASN A 40 16.73 2.03 2.12
CA ASN A 40 16.02 1.14 3.04
C ASN A 40 15.40 -0.05 2.29
N PHE A 41 14.80 0.17 1.13
CA PHE A 41 14.24 -0.87 0.28
C PHE A 41 15.30 -1.89 -0.16
N ASP A 42 16.50 -1.43 -0.52
CA ASP A 42 17.63 -2.32 -0.86
C ASP A 42 18.09 -3.17 0.34
N LYS A 43 17.99 -2.66 1.59
CA LYS A 43 18.21 -3.47 2.80
C LYS A 43 17.13 -4.53 2.97
N VAL A 44 15.87 -4.16 2.75
CA VAL A 44 14.76 -5.12 2.77
C VAL A 44 15.02 -6.21 1.73
N GLN A 45 15.33 -5.88 0.48
CA GLN A 45 15.62 -6.87 -0.55
C GLN A 45 16.73 -7.86 -0.15
N LYS A 46 17.81 -7.39 0.48
CA LYS A 46 18.91 -8.26 0.96
C LYS A 46 18.49 -9.19 2.10
N SER A 47 17.47 -8.82 2.87
CA SER A 47 16.91 -9.59 3.97
C SER A 47 16.00 -10.75 3.50
N PHE A 48 15.50 -10.73 2.26
CA PHE A 48 14.60 -11.77 1.75
C PHE A 48 15.16 -12.37 0.44
N PRO A 49 16.22 -13.19 0.51
CA PRO A 49 16.95 -13.66 -0.67
C PRO A 49 16.18 -14.66 -1.54
N ASN A 50 15.14 -15.32 -1.04
CA ASN A 50 14.41 -16.36 -1.76
C ASN A 50 13.21 -15.82 -2.57
N GLN A 51 12.98 -14.51 -2.58
CA GLN A 51 11.86 -13.92 -3.33
C GLN A 51 12.17 -13.76 -4.82
N ASP A 52 11.13 -13.81 -5.65
CA ASP A 52 11.23 -13.57 -7.09
C ASP A 52 11.61 -12.11 -7.40
N GLU A 53 12.51 -11.87 -8.36
CA GLU A 53 12.98 -10.52 -8.72
C GLU A 53 11.83 -9.54 -9.04
N GLN A 54 10.73 -10.03 -9.61
CA GLN A 54 9.59 -9.22 -9.98
C GLN A 54 8.88 -8.59 -8.78
N ILE A 55 8.93 -9.20 -7.58
CA ILE A 55 8.38 -8.57 -6.37
C ILE A 55 9.09 -7.25 -6.08
N TRP A 56 10.42 -7.26 -6.18
CA TRP A 56 11.27 -6.11 -5.90
C TRP A 56 11.09 -5.06 -6.98
N LYS A 57 11.13 -5.48 -8.25
CA LYS A 57 10.98 -4.59 -9.39
C LYS A 57 9.64 -3.86 -9.38
N LYS A 58 8.53 -4.58 -9.24
CA LYS A 58 7.18 -3.99 -9.24
C LYS A 58 6.96 -3.10 -8.02
N SER A 59 7.31 -3.59 -6.83
CA SER A 59 7.16 -2.81 -5.60
C SER A 59 7.98 -1.52 -5.63
N ARG A 60 9.25 -1.60 -6.04
CA ARG A 60 10.13 -0.45 -6.18
C ARG A 60 9.55 0.57 -7.15
N ILE A 61 9.14 0.15 -8.34
CA ILE A 61 8.60 1.06 -9.37
C ILE A 61 7.35 1.79 -8.86
N MET A 62 6.40 1.06 -8.28
CA MET A 62 5.14 1.67 -7.81
C MET A 62 5.38 2.68 -6.70
N LEU A 63 6.13 2.29 -5.67
CA LEU A 63 6.41 3.13 -4.50
C LEU A 63 7.32 4.32 -4.85
N GLN A 64 8.36 4.10 -5.67
CA GLN A 64 9.24 5.18 -6.15
C GLN A 64 8.47 6.20 -6.99
N LYS A 65 7.63 5.74 -7.93
CA LYS A 65 6.81 6.62 -8.76
C LYS A 65 5.94 7.50 -7.88
N HIS A 66 5.34 6.92 -6.85
CA HIS A 66 4.48 7.64 -5.92
C HIS A 66 5.25 8.64 -5.03
N ILE A 67 6.45 8.30 -4.55
CA ILE A 67 7.31 9.24 -3.81
C ILE A 67 7.73 10.44 -4.67
N ASN A 68 7.94 10.20 -5.97
CA ASN A 68 8.41 11.23 -6.90
C ASN A 68 7.29 12.19 -7.37
N MET A 69 6.04 11.97 -6.96
CA MET A 69 4.92 12.86 -7.27
C MET A 69 4.83 14.00 -6.26
N THR A 70 4.62 15.21 -6.76
CA THR A 70 4.33 16.41 -5.95
C THR A 70 2.83 16.53 -5.68
N VAL A 71 2.00 16.07 -6.62
CA VAL A 71 0.54 16.00 -6.52
C VAL A 71 0.09 14.56 -6.81
N HIS A 72 -0.55 13.93 -5.84
CA HIS A 72 -1.02 12.55 -5.93
C HIS A 72 -2.48 12.51 -6.36
N SER A 73 -2.79 11.73 -7.40
CA SER A 73 -4.17 11.49 -7.86
C SER A 73 -4.85 10.35 -7.10
N GLU A 74 -4.08 9.36 -6.67
CA GLU A 74 -4.49 8.13 -6.00
C GLU A 74 -3.36 7.61 -5.10
N PRO A 75 -3.66 6.79 -4.08
CA PRO A 75 -2.65 6.17 -3.24
C PRO A 75 -1.92 5.02 -3.93
N SER A 76 -0.72 4.68 -3.44
CA SER A 76 0.01 3.50 -3.91
C SER A 76 -0.45 2.23 -3.20
N ILE A 77 -1.15 1.36 -3.92
CA ILE A 77 -1.74 0.13 -3.37
C ILE A 77 -1.01 -1.09 -3.92
N LEU A 78 -0.54 -1.97 -3.02
CA LEU A 78 0.09 -3.22 -3.39
C LEU A 78 -0.49 -4.37 -2.56
N MET A 79 -0.77 -5.48 -3.22
CA MET A 79 -1.22 -6.70 -2.58
C MET A 79 -0.12 -7.76 -2.63
N PHE A 80 0.05 -8.47 -1.51
CA PHE A 80 1.00 -9.56 -1.37
C PHE A 80 0.23 -10.82 -1.02
N ALA A 81 0.51 -11.91 -1.72
CA ALA A 81 -0.17 -13.17 -1.54
C ALA A 81 0.82 -14.28 -1.18
N ALA A 82 0.48 -15.07 -0.18
CA ALA A 82 1.28 -16.20 0.29
C ALA A 82 0.40 -17.41 0.56
N ALA A 83 1.00 -18.59 0.54
CA ALA A 83 0.42 -19.80 1.11
C ALA A 83 0.88 -19.98 2.58
N TRP A 84 0.34 -20.96 3.29
CA TRP A 84 0.60 -21.16 4.72
C TRP A 84 2.08 -21.27 5.09
N ASN A 85 2.89 -21.87 4.22
CA ASN A 85 4.32 -22.04 4.48
C ASN A 85 5.14 -20.73 4.45
N ALA A 86 4.57 -19.63 3.98
CA ALA A 86 5.24 -18.32 3.83
C ALA A 86 4.53 -17.19 4.61
N ASN A 87 3.72 -17.55 5.62
CA ASN A 87 2.91 -16.60 6.35
C ASN A 87 3.77 -15.57 7.11
N GLU A 88 4.73 -16.03 7.92
CA GLU A 88 5.57 -15.12 8.69
C GLU A 88 6.43 -14.25 7.79
N THR A 89 6.94 -14.82 6.70
CA THR A 89 7.71 -14.11 5.68
C THR A 89 6.88 -12.98 5.07
N MET A 90 5.63 -13.25 4.68
CA MET A 90 4.74 -12.22 4.14
C MET A 90 4.48 -11.10 5.14
N HIS A 91 4.28 -11.42 6.42
CA HIS A 91 4.17 -10.42 7.49
C HIS A 91 5.42 -9.54 7.57
N CYS A 92 6.59 -10.15 7.73
CA CYS A 92 7.85 -9.42 7.91
C CYS A 92 8.22 -8.60 6.67
N LEU A 93 8.01 -9.15 5.48
CA LEU A 93 8.33 -8.49 4.22
C LEU A 93 7.50 -7.22 4.04
N THR A 94 6.19 -7.34 4.21
CA THR A 94 5.26 -6.22 3.99
C THR A 94 5.43 -5.13 5.05
N ASP A 95 5.69 -5.48 6.30
CA ASP A 95 6.09 -4.53 7.34
C ASP A 95 7.34 -3.75 6.94
N ARG A 96 8.41 -4.45 6.53
CA ARG A 96 9.69 -3.81 6.21
C ARG A 96 9.59 -2.95 4.95
N ILE A 97 8.78 -3.33 3.96
CA ILE A 97 8.48 -2.48 2.79
C ILE A 97 7.70 -1.23 3.22
N ALA A 98 6.67 -1.38 4.05
CA ALA A 98 5.88 -0.25 4.55
C ALA A 98 6.72 0.72 5.39
N GLU A 99 7.62 0.19 6.22
CA GLU A 99 8.57 0.96 7.01
C GLU A 99 9.57 1.71 6.13
N ALA A 100 10.12 1.06 5.09
CA ALA A 100 11.01 1.70 4.13
C ALA A 100 10.33 2.89 3.41
N TYR A 101 9.06 2.71 3.00
CA TYR A 101 8.28 3.79 2.42
C TYR A 101 7.99 4.91 3.43
N ALA A 102 7.52 4.58 4.63
CA ALA A 102 7.18 5.57 5.66
C ALA A 102 8.40 6.40 6.11
N SER A 103 9.58 5.77 6.14
CA SER A 103 10.87 6.40 6.48
C SER A 103 11.26 7.51 5.52
N ALA A 104 10.90 7.40 4.23
CA ALA A 104 11.11 8.45 3.23
C ALA A 104 10.40 9.75 3.60
N PHE A 105 9.36 9.67 4.43
CA PHE A 105 8.59 10.81 4.91
C PHE A 105 8.81 11.10 6.39
N ASN A 106 9.86 10.51 7.00
CA ASN A 106 10.13 10.60 8.44
C ASN A 106 8.90 10.23 9.31
N SER A 107 8.17 9.20 8.88
CA SER A 107 6.94 8.74 9.52
C SER A 107 7.00 7.26 9.85
N LYS A 108 6.01 6.78 10.62
CA LYS A 108 5.82 5.35 10.91
C LYS A 108 4.73 4.78 9.99
N PHE A 109 4.64 3.45 9.93
CA PHE A 109 3.52 2.77 9.30
C PHE A 109 2.51 2.23 10.32
N LEU A 110 1.25 2.13 9.93
CA LEU A 110 0.20 1.50 10.73
C LEU A 110 0.12 0.03 10.39
N LYS A 111 0.05 -0.83 11.41
CA LYS A 111 -0.26 -2.25 11.23
C LYS A 111 -1.70 -2.53 11.67
N ILE A 112 -2.47 -3.15 10.80
CA ILE A 112 -3.81 -3.67 11.12
C ILE A 112 -3.84 -5.16 10.85
N GLU A 113 -4.19 -5.93 11.87
CA GLU A 113 -4.37 -7.37 11.77
C GLU A 113 -5.82 -7.73 11.46
N GLY A 114 -6.09 -8.32 10.30
CA GLY A 114 -7.40 -8.79 9.87
C GLY A 114 -7.88 -9.99 10.69
N SER A 115 -6.98 -10.94 11.00
CA SER A 115 -7.32 -12.13 11.79
C SER A 115 -7.85 -11.79 13.19
N SER A 116 -7.40 -10.67 13.79
CA SER A 116 -7.91 -10.18 15.07
C SER A 116 -9.37 -9.69 15.03
N LYS A 117 -9.93 -9.47 13.83
CA LYS A 117 -11.25 -8.87 13.59
C LYS A 117 -12.27 -9.85 13.03
N LYS A 118 -11.86 -11.07 12.71
CA LYS A 118 -12.63 -12.09 11.97
C LYS A 118 -14.03 -12.38 12.50
N PHE A 119 -14.17 -12.50 13.83
CA PHE A 119 -15.43 -12.87 14.47
C PHE A 119 -16.18 -11.67 15.07
N LEU A 120 -15.75 -10.45 14.73
CA LEU A 120 -16.37 -9.22 15.23
C LEU A 120 -17.50 -8.77 14.30
N ASN A 121 -18.41 -7.96 14.84
CA ASN A 121 -19.47 -7.35 14.04
C ASN A 121 -18.88 -6.44 12.95
N SER A 122 -19.39 -6.59 11.72
CA SER A 122 -18.83 -5.93 10.55
C SER A 122 -18.89 -4.39 10.60
N ASP A 123 -19.99 -3.82 11.10
CA ASP A 123 -20.13 -2.36 11.22
C ASP A 123 -19.14 -1.79 12.25
N LYS A 124 -18.95 -2.50 13.37
CA LYS A 124 -17.94 -2.13 14.37
C LYS A 124 -16.53 -2.19 13.81
N VAL A 125 -16.20 -3.24 13.05
CA VAL A 125 -14.90 -3.36 12.39
C VAL A 125 -14.71 -2.26 11.35
N LYS A 126 -15.74 -1.98 10.54
CA LYS A 126 -15.71 -0.90 9.55
C LYS A 126 -15.42 0.46 10.21
N LEU A 127 -16.10 0.78 11.30
CA LEU A 127 -15.90 2.02 12.05
C LEU A 127 -14.52 2.10 12.69
N ASP A 128 -14.06 0.99 13.31
CA ASP A 128 -12.73 0.89 13.93
C ASP A 128 -11.61 1.13 12.91
N LEU A 129 -11.67 0.43 11.76
CA LEU A 129 -10.73 0.61 10.66
C LEU A 129 -10.74 2.05 10.12
N ASP A 130 -11.92 2.65 9.97
CA ASP A 130 -12.05 4.01 9.45
C ASP A 130 -11.39 5.03 10.39
N ASN A 131 -11.63 4.88 11.69
CA ASN A 131 -11.04 5.73 12.72
C ASN A 131 -9.51 5.59 12.76
N GLN A 132 -9.00 4.35 12.70
CA GLN A 132 -7.55 4.11 12.70
C GLN A 132 -6.88 4.71 11.48
N LEU A 133 -7.41 4.46 10.26
CA LEU A 133 -6.82 4.97 9.02
C LEU A 133 -6.94 6.50 8.93
N THR A 134 -8.10 7.07 9.24
CA THR A 134 -8.29 8.53 9.23
C THR A 134 -7.38 9.21 10.24
N SER A 135 -7.27 8.69 11.46
CA SER A 135 -6.39 9.26 12.48
C SER A 135 -4.92 9.12 12.09
N TRP A 136 -4.52 7.99 11.52
CA TRP A 136 -3.13 7.73 11.18
C TRP A 136 -2.63 8.60 10.04
N PHE A 137 -3.37 8.63 8.93
CA PHE A 137 -3.02 9.43 7.77
C PHE A 137 -3.26 10.92 8.02
N GLY A 138 -4.31 11.28 8.77
CA GLY A 138 -4.57 12.65 9.19
C GLY A 138 -3.49 13.24 10.09
N ALA A 139 -2.75 12.40 10.82
CA ALA A 139 -1.58 12.79 11.60
C ALA A 139 -0.30 12.94 10.75
N GLY A 140 -0.37 12.71 9.44
CA GLY A 140 0.75 12.88 8.50
C GLY A 140 1.58 11.63 8.25
N SER A 141 1.25 10.48 8.87
CA SER A 141 1.89 9.21 8.52
C SER A 141 1.52 8.77 7.11
N LYS A 142 2.43 8.07 6.42
CA LYS A 142 2.31 7.83 4.98
C LYS A 142 2.10 6.39 4.54
N SER A 143 2.06 5.43 5.48
CA SER A 143 1.93 4.02 5.13
C SER A 143 1.05 3.24 6.12
N ALA A 144 0.33 2.25 5.61
CA ALA A 144 -0.38 1.25 6.39
C ALA A 144 -0.26 -0.14 5.75
N VAL A 145 -0.27 -1.18 6.59
CA VAL A 145 -0.35 -2.59 6.20
C VAL A 145 -1.62 -3.20 6.78
N ILE A 146 -2.42 -3.82 5.90
CA ILE A 146 -3.60 -4.60 6.26
C ILE A 146 -3.23 -6.07 6.11
N HIS A 147 -2.83 -6.70 7.20
CA HIS A 147 -2.52 -8.12 7.18
C HIS A 147 -3.79 -8.96 7.18
N HIS A 148 -3.73 -10.09 6.48
CA HIS A 148 -4.79 -11.09 6.42
C HIS A 148 -6.14 -10.48 6.05
N PHE A 149 -6.17 -9.74 4.95
CA PHE A 149 -7.37 -9.08 4.45
C PHE A 149 -8.55 -10.04 4.30
N GLN A 150 -8.29 -11.29 3.93
CA GLN A 150 -9.28 -12.36 3.78
C GLN A 150 -10.02 -12.71 5.08
N ASP A 151 -9.48 -12.32 6.24
CA ASP A 151 -10.09 -12.56 7.54
C ASP A 151 -10.97 -11.41 8.02
N LEU A 152 -11.00 -10.26 7.33
CA LEU A 152 -11.93 -9.18 7.68
C LEU A 152 -13.39 -9.61 7.45
N PRO A 153 -14.35 -9.24 8.33
CA PRO A 153 -15.76 -9.46 8.05
C PRO A 153 -16.15 -8.85 6.69
N PRO A 154 -16.73 -9.60 5.75
CA PRO A 154 -16.80 -9.19 4.34
C PRO A 154 -17.38 -7.79 4.10
N PRO A 155 -18.51 -7.38 4.71
CA PRO A 155 -19.04 -6.04 4.49
C PRO A 155 -18.14 -4.89 4.98
N SER A 156 -17.23 -5.16 5.92
CA SER A 156 -16.29 -4.15 6.44
C SER A 156 -15.21 -3.80 5.42
N THR A 157 -14.90 -4.72 4.51
CA THR A 157 -13.94 -4.49 3.42
C THR A 157 -14.41 -3.42 2.43
N LEU A 158 -15.72 -3.14 2.38
CA LEU A 158 -16.26 -2.02 1.58
C LEU A 158 -15.73 -0.65 2.04
N LEU A 159 -15.15 -0.56 3.25
CA LEU A 159 -14.43 0.64 3.67
C LEU A 159 -13.33 1.03 2.69
N PHE A 160 -12.67 0.06 2.06
CA PHE A 160 -11.52 0.32 1.21
C PHE A 160 -11.90 1.06 -0.09
N TYR A 161 -13.18 1.17 -0.46
CA TYR A 161 -13.62 2.15 -1.46
C TYR A 161 -13.21 3.57 -1.09
N LYS A 162 -13.28 3.96 0.19
CA LYS A 162 -12.89 5.30 0.66
C LYS A 162 -11.38 5.54 0.55
N TYR A 163 -10.57 4.50 0.68
CA TYR A 163 -9.11 4.61 0.80
C TYR A 163 -8.33 4.16 -0.43
N CYS A 164 -8.96 3.45 -1.36
CA CYS A 164 -8.31 2.83 -2.51
C CYS A 164 -8.90 3.28 -3.85
N ASP A 165 -9.83 4.25 -3.86
CA ASP A 165 -10.40 4.77 -5.09
C ASP A 165 -9.34 5.55 -5.92
N HIS A 166 -9.38 5.36 -7.24
CA HIS A 166 -8.44 5.95 -8.20
C HIS A 166 -8.63 7.47 -8.41
N GLU A 167 -9.77 8.03 -7.96
CA GLU A 167 -10.07 9.46 -8.11
C GLU A 167 -10.39 10.14 -6.77
N ASN A 168 -11.10 9.46 -5.88
CA ASN A 168 -11.73 10.05 -4.71
C ASN A 168 -11.24 9.48 -3.38
N ALA A 169 -10.08 8.79 -3.38
CA ALA A 169 -9.48 8.32 -2.13
C ALA A 169 -9.31 9.47 -1.13
N ALA A 170 -9.68 9.21 0.13
CA ALA A 170 -9.62 10.20 1.21
C ALA A 170 -8.19 10.68 1.49
N PHE A 171 -7.20 9.83 1.26
CA PHE A 171 -5.78 10.13 1.37
C PHE A 171 -5.08 9.61 0.11
N LYS A 172 -4.47 10.51 -0.65
CA LYS A 172 -3.86 10.19 -1.96
C LYS A 172 -2.35 10.08 -1.89
N ASP A 173 -1.71 10.73 -0.91
CA ASP A 173 -0.26 10.77 -0.75
C ASP A 173 0.27 9.68 0.20
N VAL A 174 -0.43 8.54 0.26
CA VAL A 174 -0.14 7.41 1.16
C VAL A 174 0.04 6.09 0.41
N SER A 175 0.66 5.11 1.05
CA SER A 175 0.71 3.72 0.57
C SER A 175 -0.12 2.78 1.45
N LEU A 176 -0.88 1.89 0.82
CA LEU A 176 -1.59 0.80 1.50
C LEU A 176 -1.06 -0.54 0.97
N LEU A 177 -0.43 -1.32 1.85
CA LEU A 177 -0.05 -2.69 1.54
C LEU A 177 -1.09 -3.65 2.10
N ILE A 178 -1.53 -4.61 1.32
CA ILE A 178 -2.56 -5.58 1.69
C ILE A 178 -1.95 -6.96 1.62
N THR A 179 -2.19 -7.81 2.61
CA THR A 179 -1.73 -9.20 2.58
C THR A 179 -2.89 -10.18 2.52
N VAL A 180 -2.74 -11.23 1.72
CA VAL A 180 -3.71 -12.32 1.58
C VAL A 180 -3.00 -13.65 1.77
N LEU A 181 -3.43 -14.42 2.76
CA LEU A 181 -2.97 -15.79 2.94
C LEU A 181 -3.99 -16.73 2.29
N VAL A 182 -3.63 -17.35 1.17
CA VAL A 182 -4.50 -18.31 0.48
C VAL A 182 -4.55 -19.63 1.27
N ASP A 183 -5.68 -20.34 1.20
CA ASP A 183 -5.88 -21.62 1.90
C ASP A 183 -5.19 -22.79 1.15
N GLU A 184 -3.87 -22.67 0.98
CA GLU A 184 -2.99 -23.67 0.35
C GLU A 184 -1.72 -23.88 1.20
N GLU A 185 -1.13 -25.08 1.14
CA GLU A 185 0.13 -25.36 1.86
C GLU A 185 1.31 -24.58 1.31
N LYS A 186 1.40 -24.47 -0.03
CA LYS A 186 2.48 -23.78 -0.75
C LYS A 186 1.97 -23.23 -2.08
N LEU A 187 2.49 -22.08 -2.49
CA LEU A 187 2.32 -21.58 -3.85
C LEU A 187 3.30 -22.31 -4.80
N ASP A 188 2.90 -22.48 -6.06
CA ASP A 188 3.82 -22.92 -7.10
C ASP A 188 4.86 -21.81 -7.35
N PRO A 189 6.18 -22.07 -7.21
CA PRO A 189 7.21 -21.08 -7.49
C PRO A 189 7.20 -20.55 -8.92
N ASN A 190 6.62 -21.30 -9.86
CA ASN A 190 6.52 -20.92 -11.27
C ASN A 190 5.16 -20.30 -11.63
N LEU A 191 4.33 -19.99 -10.63
CA LEU A 191 3.01 -19.41 -10.85
C LEU A 191 3.14 -18.05 -11.55
N SER A 192 2.44 -17.88 -12.68
CA SER A 192 2.42 -16.59 -13.36
C SER A 192 1.64 -15.56 -12.53
N PHE A 193 1.98 -14.28 -12.70
CA PHE A 193 1.27 -13.18 -12.03
C PHE A 193 -0.23 -13.14 -12.35
N SER A 194 -0.62 -13.45 -13.58
CA SER A 194 -2.03 -13.48 -13.97
C SER A 194 -2.79 -14.62 -13.27
N LEU A 195 -2.18 -15.80 -13.18
CA LEU A 195 -2.80 -16.94 -12.52
C LEU A 195 -2.84 -16.77 -11.00
N LEU A 196 -1.85 -16.09 -10.42
CA LEU A 196 -1.91 -15.66 -9.02
C LEU A 196 -3.06 -14.69 -8.77
N GLU A 197 -3.24 -13.70 -9.64
CA GLU A 197 -4.34 -12.75 -9.54
C GLU A 197 -5.71 -13.45 -9.58
N GLU A 198 -5.92 -14.33 -10.55
CA GLU A 198 -7.13 -15.17 -10.64
C GLU A 198 -7.34 -16.02 -9.38
N ARG A 199 -6.27 -16.67 -8.89
CA ARG A 199 -6.33 -17.51 -7.69
C ARG A 199 -6.70 -16.73 -6.44
N VAL A 200 -6.12 -15.55 -6.25
CA VAL A 200 -6.44 -14.68 -5.11
C VAL A 200 -7.86 -14.14 -5.21
N TYR A 201 -8.32 -13.79 -6.42
CA TYR A 201 -9.70 -13.39 -6.68
C TYR A 201 -10.69 -14.49 -6.27
N ASP A 202 -10.53 -15.70 -6.83
CA ASP A 202 -11.41 -16.85 -6.56
C ASP A 202 -11.40 -17.25 -5.08
N PHE A 203 -10.22 -17.18 -4.46
CA PHE A 203 -10.06 -17.41 -3.03
C PHE A 203 -10.89 -16.41 -2.21
N LEU A 204 -10.79 -15.11 -2.48
CA LEU A 204 -11.54 -14.09 -1.74
C LEU A 204 -13.05 -14.18 -1.99
N VAL A 205 -13.47 -14.47 -3.23
CA VAL A 205 -14.88 -14.74 -3.55
C VAL A 205 -15.44 -15.88 -2.68
N THR A 206 -14.67 -16.96 -2.57
CA THR A 206 -15.05 -18.12 -1.75
C THR A 206 -15.00 -17.77 -0.25
N LYS A 207 -13.92 -17.14 0.22
CA LYS A 207 -13.69 -16.82 1.62
C LYS A 207 -14.75 -15.88 2.18
N PHE A 208 -15.16 -14.90 1.39
CA PHE A 208 -16.20 -13.94 1.76
C PHE A 208 -17.61 -14.45 1.52
N SER A 209 -17.78 -15.67 0.99
CA SER A 209 -19.09 -16.26 0.66
C SER A 209 -19.93 -15.32 -0.20
N ILE A 210 -19.31 -14.73 -1.23
CA ILE A 210 -19.93 -13.69 -2.05
C ILE A 210 -21.12 -14.28 -2.81
N SER A 211 -22.31 -13.75 -2.55
CA SER A 211 -23.54 -14.20 -3.20
C SER A 211 -23.68 -13.60 -4.60
N SER A 212 -24.22 -14.38 -5.53
CA SER A 212 -24.67 -13.88 -6.84
C SER A 212 -25.96 -13.05 -6.77
N GLN A 213 -26.67 -13.07 -5.63
CA GLN A 213 -27.82 -12.21 -5.39
C GLN A 213 -27.36 -10.80 -5.04
N THR A 214 -27.75 -9.82 -5.84
CA THR A 214 -27.37 -8.41 -5.70
C THR A 214 -28.45 -7.61 -4.96
N GLY A 215 -28.07 -6.50 -4.32
CA GLY A 215 -29.04 -5.45 -3.94
C GLY A 215 -29.33 -5.27 -2.45
N GLN A 216 -28.74 -6.06 -1.54
CA GLN A 216 -28.76 -5.73 -0.10
C GLN A 216 -27.61 -4.78 0.24
N TYR A 217 -27.92 -3.59 0.77
CA TYR A 217 -26.92 -2.54 1.04
C TYR A 217 -25.76 -3.01 1.94
N ASN A 218 -26.04 -3.79 2.98
CA ASN A 218 -25.05 -4.26 3.95
C ASN A 218 -24.35 -5.59 3.61
N ASN A 219 -24.65 -6.20 2.47
CA ASN A 219 -23.96 -7.42 2.05
C ASN A 219 -22.88 -7.10 1.00
N LEU A 220 -21.79 -7.85 1.05
CA LEU A 220 -20.80 -7.88 -0.02
C LEU A 220 -21.32 -8.84 -1.11
N ASP A 221 -21.93 -8.28 -2.16
CA ASP A 221 -22.32 -9.01 -3.36
C ASP A 221 -21.22 -8.93 -4.43
N ILE A 222 -21.39 -9.67 -5.52
CA ILE A 222 -20.39 -9.75 -6.59
C ILE A 222 -20.08 -8.39 -7.21
N ASP A 223 -21.09 -7.55 -7.45
CA ASP A 223 -20.91 -6.23 -8.05
C ASP A 223 -20.04 -5.33 -7.17
N LYS A 224 -20.34 -5.28 -5.86
CA LYS A 224 -19.55 -4.50 -4.91
C LYS A 224 -18.15 -5.07 -4.73
N PHE A 225 -17.98 -6.38 -4.79
CA PHE A 225 -16.66 -6.98 -4.71
C PHE A 225 -15.84 -6.72 -5.96
N SER A 226 -16.40 -6.84 -7.16
CA SER A 226 -15.68 -6.51 -8.40
C SER A 226 -15.22 -5.06 -8.43
N GLY A 227 -16.05 -4.12 -7.97
CA GLY A 227 -15.64 -2.72 -7.83
C GLY A 227 -14.60 -2.48 -6.73
N LEU A 228 -14.58 -3.29 -5.67
CA LEU A 228 -13.53 -3.24 -4.65
C LEU A 228 -12.22 -3.80 -5.22
N TRP A 229 -12.30 -4.96 -5.88
CA TRP A 229 -11.18 -5.65 -6.50
C TRP A 229 -10.42 -4.74 -7.46
N SER A 230 -11.15 -4.03 -8.33
CA SER A 230 -10.54 -3.10 -9.30
C SER A 230 -9.73 -1.97 -8.65
N ARG A 231 -9.94 -1.69 -7.36
CA ARG A 231 -9.26 -0.65 -6.58
C ARG A 231 -8.08 -1.19 -5.76
N ILE A 232 -8.13 -2.46 -5.35
CA ILE A 232 -7.11 -3.05 -4.46
C ILE A 232 -6.12 -3.96 -5.19
N ALA A 233 -6.46 -4.43 -6.39
CA ALA A 233 -5.69 -5.41 -7.16
C ALA A 233 -4.77 -4.78 -8.23
N HIS A 234 -4.20 -3.59 -7.98
CA HIS A 234 -3.29 -2.93 -8.94
C HIS A 234 -2.01 -3.75 -9.19
N ALA A 235 -1.51 -4.42 -8.16
CA ALA A 235 -0.42 -5.37 -8.25
C ALA A 235 -0.56 -6.42 -7.15
N ILE A 236 -0.58 -7.70 -7.54
CA ILE A 236 -0.61 -8.84 -6.63
C ILE A 236 0.71 -9.60 -6.78
N LEU A 237 1.47 -9.71 -5.71
CA LEU A 237 2.84 -10.21 -5.72
C LEU A 237 2.98 -11.47 -4.86
N PRO A 238 3.54 -12.57 -5.39
CA PRO A 238 3.71 -13.80 -4.63
C PRO A 238 4.86 -13.67 -3.63
N VAL A 239 4.64 -14.13 -2.40
CA VAL A 239 5.67 -14.22 -1.38
C VAL A 239 6.07 -15.68 -1.18
N LEU A 240 7.38 -15.93 -1.25
CA LEU A 240 8.00 -17.23 -1.01
C LEU A 240 8.54 -17.31 0.43
N PRO A 241 8.67 -18.50 1.02
CA PRO A 241 9.10 -18.62 2.41
C PRO A 241 10.59 -18.36 2.60
N GLU A 242 10.94 -17.53 3.59
CA GLU A 242 12.29 -17.46 4.16
C GLU A 242 12.36 -18.38 5.38
N LYS A 243 13.07 -19.51 5.26
CA LYS A 243 13.08 -20.58 6.29
C LYS A 243 13.40 -20.07 7.70
N ASP A 244 14.34 -19.14 7.83
CA ASP A 244 14.73 -18.59 9.13
C ASP A 244 13.66 -17.66 9.72
N ILE A 245 12.90 -16.96 8.87
CA ILE A 245 11.81 -16.09 9.29
C ILE A 245 10.61 -16.94 9.70
N GLU A 246 10.25 -17.97 8.93
CA GLU A 246 9.17 -18.90 9.30
C GLU A 246 9.43 -19.59 10.64
N LYS A 247 10.71 -19.87 10.96
CA LYS A 247 11.09 -20.53 12.21
C LYS A 247 11.19 -19.57 13.39
N ASN A 248 11.72 -18.37 13.20
CA ASN A 248 12.14 -17.48 14.29
C ASN A 248 11.40 -16.13 14.32
N GLY A 249 10.51 -15.86 13.36
CA GLY A 249 9.84 -14.59 13.17
C GLY A 249 10.75 -13.46 12.68
N CYS A 250 10.22 -12.23 12.61
CA CYS A 250 10.88 -11.07 11.98
C CYS A 250 12.12 -10.51 12.71
N LYS A 251 12.51 -11.09 13.85
CA LYS A 251 13.45 -10.48 14.83
C LYS A 251 14.94 -10.83 14.59
N HIS A 252 15.27 -11.56 13.53
CA HIS A 252 16.64 -12.07 13.31
C HIS A 252 17.30 -11.60 12.00
N GLN A 253 17.09 -10.34 11.61
CA GLN A 253 17.81 -9.73 10.49
C GLN A 253 18.02 -8.24 10.69
#